data_AF-A0A139CG87-F1
#
_entry.id   AF-A0A139CG87-F1
#
_cell.length_a   1.000
_cell.length_b   1.000
_cell.length_c   1.000
_cell.angle_alpha   90.00
_cell.angle_beta   90.00
_cell.angle_gamma   90.00
#
_symmetry.space_group_name_H-M   'P 1'
#
loop_
_entity.id
_entity.type
_entity.pdbx_description
1 polymer ?
#
loop_
_entity_poly.entity_id
_entity_poly.type
_entity_poly.pdbx_seq_one_letter_code
_entity_poly.pdbx_strand_id
1 'polypeptide(L)'
;MIYKRILLFLLLMVVIVAGTQTAFATSEMLDEFNQEYDTNGTRLDNCTVCHGESIESLNPYGLDYQENDADLLAVEPLDSDEDGFSNQEEIDALTFPGDPEDMPESVAEEEESVVEETPDEEEPVNDTGTDQQTPGFEAILGVAGLLMAIFLLKKK
;
A
#
# COMPACT_ATOMS: atom_id res chain seq x y z
N MET A 1 11.03 -24.21 47.92
CA MET A 1 10.21 -23.05 47.47
C MET A 1 11.02 -22.00 46.70
N ILE A 2 12.27 -21.72 47.07
CA ILE A 2 13.13 -20.72 46.39
C ILE A 2 13.44 -21.08 44.93
N TYR A 3 13.85 -22.32 44.64
CA TYR A 3 14.15 -22.81 43.29
C TYR A 3 12.93 -22.78 42.34
N LYS A 4 11.71 -22.98 42.87
CA LYS A 4 10.48 -22.91 42.08
C LYS A 4 10.15 -21.46 41.68
N ARG A 5 10.48 -20.49 42.54
CA ARG A 5 10.35 -19.05 42.25
C ARG A 5 11.40 -18.59 41.25
N ILE A 6 12.65 -19.09 41.37
CA ILE A 6 13.73 -18.80 40.42
C ILE A 6 13.41 -19.35 39.03
N LEU A 7 12.94 -20.61 38.93
CA LEU A 7 12.55 -21.22 37.65
C LEU A 7 11.41 -20.44 36.98
N LEU A 8 10.42 -19.99 37.76
CA LEU A 8 9.28 -19.24 37.26
C LEU A 8 9.70 -17.83 36.79
N PHE A 9 10.67 -17.21 37.46
CA PHE A 9 11.25 -15.93 37.05
C PHE A 9 12.06 -16.06 35.75
N LEU A 10 12.81 -17.15 35.58
CA LEU A 10 13.57 -17.43 34.36
C LEU A 10 12.63 -17.69 33.17
N LEU A 11 11.57 -18.48 33.37
CA LEU A 11 10.56 -18.71 32.33
C LEU A 11 9.86 -17.41 31.92
N LEU A 12 9.55 -16.53 32.88
CA LEU A 12 8.96 -15.22 32.61
C LEU A 12 9.91 -14.32 31.78
N MET A 13 11.21 -14.33 32.10
CA MET A 13 12.21 -13.58 31.33
C MET A 13 12.38 -14.07 29.90
N VAL A 14 12.34 -15.38 29.67
CA VAL A 14 12.42 -15.96 28.31
C VAL A 14 11.22 -15.53 27.45
N VAL A 15 10.03 -15.42 28.05
CA VAL A 15 8.81 -14.96 27.36
C VAL A 15 8.88 -13.46 27.01
N ILE A 16 9.51 -12.63 27.86
CA ILE A 16 9.64 -11.19 27.60
C ILE A 16 10.64 -10.90 26.47
N VAL A 17 11.68 -11.71 26.30
CA VAL A 17 12.72 -11.52 25.27
C VAL A 17 12.28 -11.99 23.88
N ALA A 18 11.27 -12.85 23.78
CA ALA A 18 10.83 -13.43 22.50
C ALA A 18 9.89 -12.53 21.66
N GLY A 19 9.66 -11.27 22.06
CA GLY A 19 8.51 -10.48 21.59
C GLY A 19 8.78 -9.23 20.77
N THR A 20 10.00 -8.93 20.34
CA THR A 20 10.25 -7.70 19.55
C THR A 20 10.52 -8.05 18.10
N GLN A 21 9.47 -8.01 17.27
CA GLN A 21 9.66 -7.86 15.83
C GLN A 21 9.96 -6.39 15.56
N THR A 22 11.23 -6.07 15.35
CA THR A 22 11.62 -4.74 14.90
C THR A 22 11.71 -4.78 13.38
N ALA A 23 10.72 -4.23 12.69
CA ALA A 23 10.82 -3.95 11.27
C ALA A 23 11.69 -2.70 11.11
N PHE A 24 12.85 -2.85 10.48
CA PHE A 24 13.70 -1.74 10.08
C PHE A 24 13.71 -1.71 8.56
N ALA A 25 13.26 -0.62 7.93
CA ALA A 25 13.52 -0.37 6.52
C ALA A 25 15.05 -0.33 6.33
N THR A 26 15.62 -1.35 5.68
CA THR A 26 17.06 -1.50 5.48
C THR A 26 17.34 -1.78 4.01
N SER A 27 18.62 -1.72 3.61
CA SER A 27 19.06 -2.16 2.28
C SER A 27 18.64 -3.60 1.95
N GLU A 28 18.40 -4.45 2.95
CA GLU A 28 17.93 -5.82 2.75
C GLU A 28 16.55 -5.88 2.09
N MET A 29 15.68 -4.91 2.38
CA MET A 29 14.35 -4.79 1.75
C MET A 29 14.45 -4.46 0.26
N LEU A 30 15.41 -3.60 -0.10
CA LEU A 30 15.70 -3.31 -1.50
C LEU A 30 16.30 -4.55 -2.20
N ASP A 31 17.18 -5.29 -1.52
CA ASP A 31 17.72 -6.54 -2.06
C ASP A 31 16.61 -7.59 -2.30
N GLU A 32 15.64 -7.70 -1.40
CA GLU A 32 14.45 -8.56 -1.55
C GLU A 32 13.58 -8.11 -2.72
N PHE A 33 13.25 -6.82 -2.80
CA PHE A 33 12.51 -6.24 -3.93
C PHE A 33 13.20 -6.55 -5.27
N ASN A 34 14.51 -6.29 -5.34
CA ASN A 34 15.30 -6.54 -6.53
C ASN A 34 15.39 -8.02 -6.91
N GLN A 35 15.33 -8.90 -5.93
CA GLN A 35 15.34 -10.35 -6.16
C GLN A 35 13.99 -10.86 -6.65
N GLU A 36 12.88 -10.37 -6.08
CA GLU A 36 11.53 -10.79 -6.47
C GLU A 36 11.23 -10.37 -7.91
N TYR A 37 11.57 -9.13 -8.27
CA TYR A 37 11.20 -8.54 -9.56
C TYR A 37 12.34 -8.49 -10.60
N ASP A 38 13.52 -9.04 -10.28
CA ASP A 38 14.72 -9.01 -11.14
C ASP A 38 15.14 -7.58 -11.58
N THR A 39 14.95 -6.58 -10.71
CA THR A 39 15.23 -5.16 -11.01
C THR A 39 16.67 -4.73 -10.74
N ASN A 40 17.57 -5.66 -10.42
CA ASN A 40 18.99 -5.37 -10.17
C ASN A 40 19.64 -4.59 -11.33
N GLY A 41 20.26 -3.45 -11.01
CA GLY A 41 20.90 -2.56 -11.99
C GLY A 41 19.95 -1.78 -12.90
N THR A 42 18.64 -1.82 -12.64
CA THR A 42 17.65 -0.97 -13.32
C THR A 42 17.46 0.35 -12.58
N ARG A 43 16.53 1.20 -13.05
CA ARG A 43 16.17 2.43 -12.33
C ARG A 43 15.49 2.17 -10.98
N LEU A 44 14.93 0.98 -10.77
CA LEU A 44 14.26 0.60 -9.53
C LEU A 44 15.23 0.03 -8.48
N ASP A 45 16.50 -0.20 -8.83
CA ASP A 45 17.54 -0.66 -7.90
C ASP A 45 18.08 0.49 -7.03
N ASN A 46 17.19 1.16 -6.30
CA ASN A 46 17.55 2.14 -5.29
C ASN A 46 16.37 2.42 -4.33
N CYS A 47 16.67 3.12 -3.25
CA CYS A 47 15.71 3.40 -2.18
C CYS A 47 14.50 4.24 -2.62
N THR A 48 14.53 4.92 -3.77
CA THR A 48 13.41 5.76 -4.24
C THR A 48 12.15 4.94 -4.53
N VAL A 49 12.26 3.63 -4.74
CA VAL A 49 11.09 2.74 -4.84
C VAL A 49 10.16 2.86 -3.62
N CYS A 50 10.72 2.97 -2.40
CA CYS A 50 9.92 3.05 -1.17
C CYS A 50 9.97 4.44 -0.50
N HIS A 51 10.86 5.33 -0.94
CA HIS A 51 11.14 6.60 -0.26
C HIS A 51 10.95 7.79 -1.21
N GLY A 52 10.32 8.85 -0.70
CA GLY A 52 10.12 10.09 -1.45
C GLY A 52 11.34 11.03 -1.39
N GLU A 53 11.09 12.32 -1.16
CA GLU A 53 12.12 13.37 -1.12
C GLU A 53 13.26 13.12 -0.12
N SER A 54 13.02 12.28 0.90
CA SER A 54 14.01 11.90 1.89
C SER A 54 13.88 10.43 2.29
N ILE A 55 14.98 9.81 2.73
CA ILE A 55 14.99 8.44 3.24
C ILE A 55 14.20 8.27 4.55
N GLU A 56 13.88 9.36 5.23
CA GLU A 56 13.11 9.35 6.48
C GLU A 56 11.60 9.31 6.23
N SER A 57 11.16 9.50 4.98
CA SER A 57 9.77 9.51 4.56
C SER A 57 9.51 8.42 3.52
N LEU A 58 8.45 7.64 3.74
CA LEU A 58 7.96 6.71 2.73
C LEU A 58 7.20 7.47 1.65
N ASN A 59 7.33 7.04 0.40
CA ASN A 59 6.40 7.42 -0.68
C ASN A 59 5.09 6.60 -0.53
N PRO A 60 4.06 6.85 -1.35
CA PRO A 60 2.81 6.08 -1.28
C PRO A 60 3.01 4.56 -1.35
N TYR A 61 3.81 4.05 -2.30
CA TYR A 61 4.16 2.62 -2.36
C TYR A 61 4.77 2.08 -1.06
N GLY A 62 5.74 2.79 -0.49
CA GLY A 62 6.39 2.41 0.74
C GLY A 62 5.44 2.39 1.94
N LEU A 63 4.41 3.25 1.95
CA LEU A 63 3.35 3.25 2.96
C LEU A 63 2.47 2.02 2.79
N ASP A 64 1.99 1.73 1.58
CA ASP A 64 1.18 0.54 1.30
C ASP A 64 1.93 -0.74 1.64
N TYR A 65 3.22 -0.81 1.30
CA TYR A 65 4.09 -1.93 1.67
C TYR A 65 4.19 -2.09 3.19
N GLN A 66 4.35 -1.00 3.93
CA GLN A 66 4.37 -1.02 5.39
C GLN A 66 3.02 -1.44 6.00
N GLU A 67 1.91 -0.96 5.45
CA GLU A 67 0.56 -1.25 5.94
C GLU A 67 0.13 -2.70 5.65
N ASN A 68 0.70 -3.33 4.62
CA ASN A 68 0.48 -4.73 4.26
C ASN A 68 1.58 -5.66 4.81
N ASP A 69 2.04 -5.41 6.04
CA ASP A 69 2.98 -6.27 6.78
C ASP A 69 4.32 -6.53 6.04
N ALA A 70 4.75 -5.58 5.18
CA ALA A 70 5.93 -5.73 4.34
C ALA A 70 5.85 -6.95 3.40
N ASP A 71 4.67 -7.23 2.87
CA ASP A 71 4.42 -8.28 1.87
C ASP A 71 4.36 -7.67 0.46
N LEU A 72 5.39 -7.95 -0.35
CA LEU A 72 5.49 -7.47 -1.73
C LEU A 72 4.29 -7.91 -2.58
N LEU A 73 3.85 -9.16 -2.43
CA LEU A 73 2.75 -9.72 -3.21
C LEU A 73 1.40 -9.14 -2.81
N ALA A 74 1.26 -8.68 -1.56
CA ALA A 74 0.05 -8.06 -1.08
C ALA A 74 -0.17 -6.66 -1.69
N VAL A 75 0.91 -5.97 -2.04
CA VAL A 75 0.85 -4.63 -2.64
C VAL A 75 0.84 -4.63 -4.16
N GLU A 76 1.27 -5.70 -4.84
CA GLU A 76 1.21 -5.83 -6.30
C GLU A 76 -0.11 -5.33 -6.96
N PRO A 77 -1.32 -5.66 -6.46
CA PRO A 77 -2.57 -5.25 -7.09
C PRO A 77 -3.06 -3.84 -6.71
N LEU A 78 -2.35 -3.13 -5.83
CA LEU A 78 -2.70 -1.76 -5.44
C LEU A 78 -2.18 -0.77 -6.46
N ASP A 79 -2.81 0.39 -6.55
CA ASP A 79 -2.38 1.58 -7.27
C ASP A 79 -2.03 2.59 -6.16
N SER A 80 -0.75 2.64 -5.76
CA SER A 80 -0.37 3.31 -4.52
C SER A 80 -0.38 4.82 -4.64
N ASP A 81 -0.07 5.36 -5.82
CA ASP A 81 0.02 6.79 -6.09
C ASP A 81 -1.17 7.38 -6.86
N GLU A 82 -2.18 6.54 -7.14
CA GLU A 82 -3.46 6.90 -7.75
C GLU A 82 -3.33 7.40 -9.20
N ASP A 83 -2.35 6.88 -9.94
CA ASP A 83 -2.08 7.25 -11.33
C ASP A 83 -2.87 6.40 -12.37
N GLY A 84 -3.51 5.33 -11.90
CA GLY A 84 -4.34 4.42 -12.69
C GLY A 84 -3.65 3.13 -13.12
N PHE A 85 -2.40 2.90 -12.75
CA PHE A 85 -1.66 1.66 -12.95
C PHE A 85 -1.46 0.95 -11.61
N SER A 86 -1.48 -0.39 -11.64
CA SER A 86 -1.11 -1.15 -10.45
C SER A 86 0.40 -1.17 -10.28
N ASN A 87 0.86 -1.30 -9.03
CA ASN A 87 2.26 -1.41 -8.67
C ASN A 87 3.00 -2.47 -9.50
N GLN A 88 2.36 -3.62 -9.77
CA GLN A 88 2.94 -4.66 -10.61
C GLN A 88 3.14 -4.21 -12.06
N GLU A 89 2.16 -3.51 -12.65
CA GLU A 89 2.25 -3.00 -14.02
C GLU A 89 3.40 -2.01 -14.17
N GLU A 90 3.61 -1.17 -13.17
CA GLU A 90 4.69 -0.19 -13.11
C GLU A 90 6.06 -0.84 -12.93
N ILE A 91 6.18 -1.78 -12.00
CA ILE A 91 7.43 -2.54 -11.78
C ILE A 91 7.84 -3.27 -13.06
N ASP A 92 6.89 -3.91 -13.75
CA ASP A 92 7.11 -4.57 -15.04
C ASP A 92 7.51 -3.58 -16.14
N ALA A 93 6.99 -2.35 -16.09
CA ALA A 93 7.33 -1.26 -17.00
C ALA A 93 8.63 -0.53 -16.61
N LEU A 94 9.25 -0.90 -15.48
CA LEU A 94 10.36 -0.19 -14.86
C LEU A 94 10.04 1.28 -14.59
N THR A 95 8.86 1.55 -14.03
CA THR A 95 8.44 2.86 -13.50
C THR A 95 8.24 2.78 -11.98
N PHE A 96 8.24 3.93 -11.29
CA PHE A 96 8.23 3.98 -9.83
C PHE A 96 6.80 3.92 -9.26
N PRO A 97 6.42 2.85 -8.52
CA PRO A 97 5.03 2.61 -8.08
C PRO A 97 4.48 3.55 -7.00
N GLY A 98 5.22 4.60 -6.68
CA GLY A 98 4.86 5.61 -5.68
C GLY A 98 5.17 7.02 -6.18
N ASP A 99 5.28 7.19 -7.49
CA ASP A 99 5.51 8.47 -8.16
C ASP A 99 4.49 8.62 -9.31
N PRO A 100 3.40 9.40 -9.11
CA PRO A 100 2.33 9.51 -10.10
C PRO A 100 2.74 10.30 -11.35
N GLU A 101 4.00 10.76 -11.44
CA GLU A 101 4.58 11.35 -12.64
C GLU A 101 5.47 10.36 -13.43
N ASP A 102 5.78 9.16 -12.89
CA ASP A 102 6.55 8.09 -13.54
C ASP A 102 5.66 6.87 -13.77
N MET A 103 4.87 6.93 -14.84
CA MET A 103 3.88 5.90 -15.17
C MET A 103 4.18 5.22 -16.51
N PRO A 104 3.67 4.00 -16.77
CA PRO A 104 3.76 3.36 -18.06
C PRO A 104 3.15 4.23 -19.17
N GLU A 105 3.81 4.29 -20.33
CA GLU A 105 3.20 4.93 -21.51
C GLU A 105 1.91 4.18 -21.87
N SER A 106 0.76 4.84 -21.68
CA SER A 106 -0.51 4.27 -22.13
C SER A 106 -0.45 4.13 -23.65
N VAL A 107 -0.53 2.89 -24.15
CA VAL A 107 -0.62 2.64 -25.59
C VAL A 107 -2.04 2.95 -26.08
N ALA A 108 -2.56 4.14 -25.79
CA ALA A 108 -3.78 4.73 -26.35
C ALA A 108 -4.01 6.15 -25.80
N GLU A 109 -3.41 7.16 -26.43
CA GLU A 109 -4.07 8.40 -26.90
C GLU A 109 -3.04 9.34 -27.54
N GLU A 110 -2.52 8.94 -28.71
CA GLU A 110 -2.25 9.92 -29.77
C GLU A 110 -3.59 10.33 -30.41
N GLU A 111 -4.49 10.99 -29.67
CA GLU A 111 -5.46 11.87 -30.31
C GLU A 111 -5.44 13.23 -29.62
N GLU A 112 -5.16 14.24 -30.44
CA GLU A 112 -5.49 15.66 -30.21
C GLU A 112 -4.44 16.57 -29.55
N SER A 113 -3.34 16.84 -30.26
CA SER A 113 -2.70 18.17 -30.18
C SER A 113 -2.13 18.68 -31.51
N VAL A 114 -2.93 18.72 -32.57
CA VAL A 114 -2.69 19.69 -33.67
C VAL A 114 -4.04 20.19 -34.20
N VAL A 115 -4.34 21.47 -33.97
CA VAL A 115 -4.75 22.50 -34.95
C VAL A 115 -5.32 23.72 -34.20
N GLU A 116 -4.48 24.75 -34.08
CA GLU A 116 -4.71 26.15 -34.51
C GLU A 116 -5.78 27.06 -33.83
N GLU A 117 -5.37 28.32 -33.61
CA GLU A 117 -5.99 29.36 -32.78
C GLU A 117 -7.20 30.12 -33.41
N THR A 118 -8.28 30.31 -32.61
CA THR A 118 -9.15 31.53 -32.43
C THR A 118 -9.93 32.19 -33.59
N PRO A 119 -11.00 33.02 -33.34
CA PRO A 119 -12.03 33.05 -32.29
C PRO A 119 -13.49 33.34 -32.81
N ASP A 120 -14.43 33.50 -31.87
CA ASP A 120 -15.81 34.03 -31.94
C ASP A 120 -16.93 33.09 -32.41
N GLU A 121 -17.86 32.73 -31.50
CA GLU A 121 -19.09 33.51 -31.27
C GLU A 121 -19.87 32.95 -30.05
N GLU A 122 -20.38 33.85 -29.23
CA GLU A 122 -21.15 33.61 -28.00
C GLU A 122 -22.48 32.86 -28.28
N GLU A 123 -23.00 32.12 -27.28
CA GLU A 123 -24.35 32.29 -26.70
C GLU A 123 -24.51 31.35 -25.47
N PRO A 124 -25.13 31.82 -24.37
CA PRO A 124 -25.35 31.02 -23.16
C PRO A 124 -26.70 30.29 -23.20
N VAL A 125 -26.90 29.25 -22.37
CA VAL A 125 -28.09 29.04 -21.51
C VAL A 125 -28.24 27.60 -20.97
N ASN A 126 -28.38 27.55 -19.63
CA ASN A 126 -29.04 26.59 -18.71
C ASN A 126 -28.63 25.11 -18.57
N ASP A 127 -28.06 24.84 -17.39
CA ASP A 127 -28.66 24.11 -16.25
C ASP A 127 -29.60 22.94 -16.55
N THR A 128 -29.17 21.73 -16.15
CA THR A 128 -29.98 20.83 -15.30
C THR A 128 -29.03 19.86 -14.60
N GLY A 129 -28.91 20.01 -13.29
CA GLY A 129 -28.14 19.09 -12.45
C GLY A 129 -28.76 17.69 -12.33
N THR A 130 -27.92 16.76 -11.91
CA THR A 130 -28.22 15.79 -10.84
C THR A 130 -26.90 15.33 -10.24
N ASP A 131 -26.60 15.84 -9.05
CA ASP A 131 -25.81 15.11 -8.07
C ASP A 131 -26.42 13.73 -7.87
N GLN A 132 -25.63 12.67 -8.07
CA GLN A 132 -25.95 11.35 -7.55
C GLN A 132 -24.92 10.94 -6.52
N GLN A 133 -25.11 11.52 -5.34
CA GLN A 133 -24.64 11.00 -4.07
C GLN A 133 -25.65 9.97 -3.58
N THR A 134 -25.27 8.70 -3.37
CA THR A 134 -25.95 7.76 -2.46
C THR A 134 -25.08 6.52 -2.18
N PRO A 135 -25.32 5.73 -1.11
CA PRO A 135 -24.54 5.80 0.12
C PRO A 135 -23.95 4.45 0.59
N GLY A 136 -22.96 4.53 1.48
CA GLY A 136 -22.66 3.59 2.58
C GLY A 136 -22.90 2.08 2.40
N PHE A 137 -21.80 1.32 2.32
CA PHE A 137 -21.75 -0.06 2.77
C PHE A 137 -20.85 -0.19 4.01
N GLU A 138 -21.35 0.33 5.14
CA GLU A 138 -20.92 -0.18 6.44
C GLU A 138 -21.74 -1.42 6.82
N ALA A 139 -21.07 -2.34 7.51
CA ALA A 139 -21.62 -3.32 8.44
C ALA A 139 -22.17 -4.66 7.89
N ILE A 140 -21.28 -5.58 7.49
CA ILE A 140 -21.54 -7.03 7.69
C ILE A 140 -20.26 -7.81 8.06
N LEU A 141 -19.65 -7.55 9.23
CA LEU A 141 -18.76 -8.53 9.90
C LEU A 141 -18.93 -8.56 11.44
N GLY A 142 -20.09 -8.12 11.95
CA GLY A 142 -20.36 -8.04 13.39
C GLY A 142 -21.18 -9.19 14.00
N VAL A 143 -21.69 -10.14 13.21
CA VAL A 143 -22.70 -11.12 13.71
C VAL A 143 -22.11 -12.50 14.04
N ALA A 144 -20.96 -12.87 13.49
CA ALA A 144 -20.32 -14.16 13.81
C ALA A 144 -19.58 -14.16 15.16
N GLY A 145 -18.97 -13.04 15.56
CA GLY A 145 -18.20 -12.94 16.81
C GLY A 145 -19.07 -12.96 18.08
N LEU A 146 -20.28 -12.40 18.02
CA LEU A 146 -21.18 -12.32 19.18
C LEU A 146 -21.71 -13.71 19.60
N LEU A 147 -21.95 -14.61 18.64
CA LEU A 147 -22.44 -15.97 18.93
C LEU A 147 -21.36 -16.85 19.56
N MET A 148 -20.08 -16.65 19.21
CA MET A 148 -18.96 -17.40 19.78
C MET A 148 -18.67 -16.99 21.23
N ALA A 149 -18.80 -15.70 21.56
CA ALA A 149 -18.62 -15.19 22.93
C ALA A 149 -19.70 -15.71 23.89
N ILE A 150 -20.96 -15.81 23.44
CA ILE A 150 -22.06 -16.36 24.26
C ILE A 150 -21.87 -17.86 24.52
N PHE A 151 -21.33 -18.62 23.55
CA PHE A 151 -21.07 -20.05 23.72
C PHE A 151 -19.96 -20.33 24.75
N LEU A 152 -18.91 -19.49 24.79
CA LEU A 152 -17.80 -19.66 25.74
C LEU A 152 -18.18 -19.29 27.18
N LEU A 153 -19.06 -18.30 27.38
CA LEU A 153 -19.52 -17.90 28.72
C LEU A 153 -20.48 -18.90 29.37
N LYS A 154 -21.14 -19.77 28.59
CA LYS A 154 -22.05 -20.80 29.10
C LYS A 154 -21.36 -22.11 29.52
N LYS A 155 -20.06 -22.28 29.26
CA LYS A 155 -19.33 -23.53 29.52
C LYS A 155 -18.51 -23.50 30.82
N LYS A 156 -18.81 -22.59 31.76
CA LYS A 156 -18.18 -22.53 33.08
C LYS A 156 -19.20 -22.78 34.18
#